data_AF-A0A1H7A3G8-F1
#
_entry.id   AF-A0A1H7A3G8-F1
#
_cell.length_a   1.000
_cell.length_b   1.000
_cell.length_c   1.000
_cell.angle_alpha   90.00
_cell.angle_beta   90.00
_cell.angle_gamma   90.00
#
_symmetry.space_group_name_H-M   'P 1'
#
loop_
_entity.id
_entity.type
_entity.pdbx_description
1 polymer ?
#
loop_
_entity_poly.entity_id
_entity_poly.type
_entity_poly.pdbx_seq_one_letter_code
_entity_poly.pdbx_strand_id
1 'polypeptide(L)' 'WDIVVLEEDFPDLFDDEKISPEQRVDELNLLYVATTRAKQHLVVNGIVQTIVRLVHSKAKKAGMPQGGVTSGAPA' A
#
# COMPACT_ATOMS: atom_id res chain seq x y z
N TRP A 1 -1.81 -17.07 -0.60
CA TRP A 1 -1.72 -17.37 -2.04
C TRP A 1 -0.32 -17.03 -2.48
N ASP A 2 0.27 -17.79 -3.41
CA ASP A 2 1.64 -17.47 -3.87
C ASP A 2 1.64 -16.12 -4.60
N ILE A 3 0.60 -15.86 -5.38
CA ILE A 3 0.35 -14.59 -6.05
C ILE A 3 -1.01 -14.04 -5.59
N VAL A 4 -1.08 -12.74 -5.29
CA VAL A 4 -2.34 -11.99 -5.11
C VAL A 4 -2.33 -10.82 -6.08
N VAL A 5 -3.45 -10.65 -6.78
CA VAL A 5 -3.72 -9.48 -7.63
C VAL A 5 -4.79 -8.66 -6.92
N LEU A 6 -4.48 -7.40 -6.61
CA LEU A 6 -5.48 -6.46 -6.15
C LEU A 6 -6.15 -5.85 -7.38
N GLU A 7 -7.47 -5.97 -7.45
CA GLU A 7 -8.27 -5.35 -8.51
C GLU A 7 -8.54 -3.87 -8.17
N GLU A 8 -9.12 -3.13 -9.12
CA GLU A 8 -9.50 -1.72 -8.95
C GLU A 8 -10.90 -1.58 -8.32
N ASP A 9 -11.20 -2.41 -7.32
CA ASP A 9 -12.49 -2.47 -6.61
C ASP A 9 -12.51 -1.72 -5.27
N PHE A 10 -11.35 -1.31 -4.77
CA PHE A 10 -11.25 -0.49 -3.56
C PHE A 10 -11.70 0.96 -3.81
N PRO A 11 -12.44 1.57 -2.88
CA PRO A 11 -12.79 2.99 -2.98
C PRO A 11 -11.55 3.88 -2.85
N ASP A 12 -11.67 5.13 -3.31
CA ASP A 12 -10.62 6.12 -3.08
C ASP A 12 -10.58 6.51 -1.59
N LEU A 13 -9.59 5.97 -0.88
CA LEU A 13 -9.39 6.20 0.55
C LEU A 13 -9.11 7.66 0.89
N PHE A 14 -8.76 8.49 -0.08
CA PHE A 14 -8.42 9.91 0.12
C PHE A 14 -9.58 10.87 -0.24
N ASP A 15 -10.71 10.35 -0.72
CA ASP A 15 -11.89 11.15 -1.04
C ASP A 15 -12.79 11.32 0.20
N ASP A 16 -12.48 12.32 1.04
CA ASP A 16 -13.24 12.65 2.25
C ASP A 16 -14.73 12.96 1.99
N GLU A 17 -15.13 13.26 0.75
CA GLU A 17 -16.54 13.50 0.39
C GLU A 17 -17.30 12.18 0.16
N LYS A 18 -16.61 11.12 -0.26
CA LYS A 18 -17.22 9.83 -0.61
C LYS A 18 -17.06 8.75 0.45
N ILE A 19 -16.11 8.89 1.36
CA ILE A 19 -15.84 7.89 2.40
C ILE A 19 -15.86 8.50 3.80
N SER A 20 -16.65 7.91 4.70
CA SER A 20 -16.63 8.33 6.11
C SER A 20 -15.33 7.90 6.79
N PRO A 21 -14.94 8.53 7.92
CA PRO A 21 -13.77 8.11 8.68
C PRO A 21 -13.81 6.64 9.13
N GLU A 22 -14.99 6.15 9.50
CA GLU A 22 -15.22 4.76 9.92
C GLU A 22 -15.06 3.81 8.73
N GLN A 23 -15.69 4.12 7.59
CA GLN A 23 -15.54 3.35 6.36
C GLN A 23 -14.09 3.30 5.90
N ARG A 24 -13.35 4.41 6.00
CA ARG A 24 -11.92 4.44 5.66
C ARG A 24 -11.13 3.43 6.49
N VAL A 25 -11.42 3.30 7.78
CA VAL A 25 -10.75 2.32 8.65
C VAL A 25 -11.08 0.90 8.21
N ASP A 26 -12.35 0.62 7.92
CA ASP A 26 -12.79 -0.70 7.46
C ASP A 26 -12.14 -1.09 6.12
N GLU A 27 -12.12 -0.18 5.16
CA GLU A 27 -11.48 -0.38 3.86
C GLU A 27 -9.97 -0.55 3.97
N LEU A 28 -9.31 0.20 4.86
CA LEU A 28 -7.89 -0.01 5.17
C LEU A 28 -7.63 -1.39 5.76
N ASN A 29 -8.51 -1.88 6.64
CA ASN A 29 -8.39 -3.22 7.20
C ASN A 29 -8.58 -4.30 6.13
N LEU A 30 -9.52 -4.12 5.21
CA LEU A 30 -9.71 -5.02 4.07
C LEU A 30 -8.48 -5.04 3.16
N LEU A 31 -7.94 -3.87 2.83
CA LEU A 31 -6.72 -3.75 2.03
C LEU A 31 -5.52 -4.40 2.72
N TYR A 32 -5.37 -4.24 4.03
CA TYR A 32 -4.35 -4.91 4.83
C TYR A 32 -4.49 -6.43 4.77
N VAL A 33 -5.70 -6.96 4.96
CA VAL A 33 -5.93 -8.41 4.87
C VAL A 33 -5.63 -8.93 3.47
N ALA A 34 -6.11 -8.25 2.42
CA ALA A 34 -5.90 -8.65 1.03
C ALA A 34 -4.40 -8.70 0.67
N THR A 35 -3.66 -7.62 0.99
CA THR A 35 -2.22 -7.51 0.74
C THR A 35 -1.41 -8.58 1.47
N THR A 36 -1.73 -8.86 2.73
CA THR A 36 -1.02 -9.85 3.56
C THR A 36 -1.32 -11.31 3.22
N ARG A 37 -2.30 -11.60 2.34
CA ARG A 37 -2.51 -12.97 1.83
C ARG A 37 -1.44 -13.40 0.82
N ALA A 38 -0.67 -12.47 0.23
CA ALA A 38 0.40 -12.78 -0.71
C ALA A 38 1.61 -13.41 0.00
N LYS A 39 2.03 -14.59 -0.44
CA LYS A 39 3.22 -15.28 0.10
C LYS A 39 4.49 -14.95 -0.68
N GLN A 40 4.39 -14.71 -1.99
CA GLN A 40 5.54 -14.42 -2.85
C GLN A 40 5.36 -13.10 -3.60
N HIS A 41 4.27 -12.96 -4.38
CA HIS A 41 4.04 -11.79 -5.22
C HIS A 41 2.70 -11.12 -4.92
N LEU A 42 2.74 -9.80 -4.80
CA LEU A 42 1.59 -8.93 -4.69
C LEU A 42 1.58 -7.98 -5.89
N VAL A 43 0.57 -8.08 -6.75
CA VAL A 43 0.32 -7.13 -7.83
C VAL A 43 -0.58 -6.02 -7.26
N VAL A 44 -0.05 -4.81 -7.22
CA VAL A 44 -0.68 -3.65 -6.55
C VAL A 44 -1.58 -2.85 -7.50
N ASN A 45 -2.73 -2.42 -6.99
CA ASN A 45 -3.68 -1.54 -7.69
C ASN A 45 -3.34 -0.05 -7.52
N GLY A 46 -4.14 0.83 -8.14
CA GLY A 46 -3.95 2.27 -8.15
C GLY A 46 -3.88 2.91 -6.75
N ILE A 47 -4.70 2.46 -5.81
CA ILE A 47 -4.73 3.04 -4.46
C ILE A 47 -3.45 2.74 -3.68
N VAL A 48 -2.94 1.51 -3.75
CA VAL A 48 -1.67 1.14 -3.10
C VAL A 48 -0.50 1.92 -3.69
N GLN A 49 -0.45 2.09 -5.01
CA GLN A 49 0.57 2.92 -5.65
C GLN A 49 0.52 4.36 -5.14
N THR A 50 -0.68 4.91 -4.94
CA THR A 50 -0.87 6.27 -4.41
C THR A 50 -0.41 6.39 -2.96
N ILE A 51 -0.72 5.40 -2.11
CA ILE A 51 -0.21 5.33 -0.73
C ILE A 51 1.32 5.32 -0.72
N VAL A 52 1.96 4.47 -1.51
CA VAL A 52 3.44 4.38 -1.57
C VAL A 52 4.07 5.71 -2.01
N ARG A 53 3.52 6.36 -3.05
CA ARG A 53 3.99 7.68 -3.50
C ARG A 53 3.83 8.76 -2.44
N LEU A 54 2.71 8.76 -1.71
CA LEU A 54 2.44 9.71 -0.65
C LEU A 54 3.40 9.55 0.52
N VAL A 55 3.65 8.31 0.96
CA VAL A 55 4.61 7.98 2.02
C VAL A 55 6.03 8.39 1.61
N HIS A 56 6.47 8.04 0.39
CA HIS A 56 7.78 8.46 -0.13
C HIS A 56 7.93 9.98 -0.17
N SER A 57 6.89 10.70 -0.62
CA SER A 57 6.91 12.15 -0.69
C SER A 57 6.99 12.80 0.69
N LYS A 58 6.27 12.25 1.68
CA LYS A 58 6.34 12.70 3.08
C LYS A 58 7.71 12.41 3.70
N ALA A 59 8.27 11.21 3.49
CA ALA A 59 9.60 10.83 3.98
C ALA A 59 10.71 11.74 3.40
N LYS A 60 10.64 12.06 2.10
CA LYS A 60 11.57 13.01 1.45
C LYS A 60 11.49 14.40 2.09
N LYS A 61 10.28 14.90 2.36
CA LYS A 61 10.09 16.20 3.03
C LYS A 61 10.59 16.19 4.48
N ALA A 62 10.52 15.05 5.16
CA ALA A 62 11.00 14.89 6.53
C ALA A 62 12.52 14.65 6.63
N GLY A 63 13.26 14.62 5.51
CA GLY A 63 14.70 14.41 5.49
C GLY A 63 15.15 12.98 5.87
N MET A 64 14.26 11.98 5.82
CA MET A 64 14.64 10.60 6.08
C MET A 64 15.48 10.03 4.93
N PRO A 65 16.63 9.37 5.22
CA PRO A 65 17.45 8.75 4.19
C PRO A 65 16.65 7.64 3.49
N GLN A 66 16.74 7.56 2.17
CA GLN A 66 16.12 6.49 1.41
C GLN A 66 16.81 5.18 1.79
N GLY A 67 16.08 4.28 2.47
CA GLY A 67 16.53 2.93 2.74
C GLY A 67 16.69 2.17 1.42
N GLY A 68 17.90 2.19 0.86
CA GLY A 68 18.27 1.29 -0.21
C GLY A 68 18.18 -0.15 0.32
N VAL A 69 17.33 -0.97 -0.30
CA VAL A 69 17.36 -2.42 -0.10
C VAL A 69 18.72 -2.88 -0.63
N THR A 70 19.72 -2.99 0.24
CA THR A 70 20.95 -3.69 -0.08
C THR A 70 20.59 -5.16 -0.18
N SER A 71 20.48 -5.67 -1.40
CA SER A 71 20.41 -7.09 -1.70
C SER A 71 21.72 -7.75 -1.25
N GLY A 72 21.81 -8.12 0.02
CA GLY A 72 22.86 -8.97 0.56
C GLY A 72 22.36 -10.42 0.61
N ALA A 73 22.45 -11.13 -0.51
CA ALA A 73 22.40 -12.59 -0.50
C ALA A 73 23.86 -13.09 -0.42
N PRO A 74 24.27 -13.79 0.65
CA PRO A 74 25.53 -14.53 0.62
C PRO A 74 25.36 -15.84 -0.16
N ALA A 75 26.39 -16.15 -0.95
CA ALA A 75 26.58 -17.39 -1.70
C ALA A 75 26.95 -18.58 -0.80
#